data_AF-A0AAE4CDH1-F1
#
_entry.id   AF-A0AAE4CDH1-F1
#
_cell.length_a   1.000
_cell.length_b   1.000
_cell.length_c   1.000
_cell.angle_alpha   90.00
_cell.angle_beta   90.00
_cell.angle_gamma   90.00
#
_symmetry.space_group_name_H-M   'P 1'
#
loop_
_entity.id
_entity.type
_entity.pdbx_description
1 polymer ?
#
loop_
_entity_poly.entity_id
_entity_poly.type
_entity_poly.pdbx_seq_one_letter_code
_entity_poly.pdbx_strand_id
1 'polypeptide(L)'
;MSEANEVLPTPDTSRGRGALLTLPAFWVLAALLVAGAVRTVVFLRESITVYPVATVVAVVLFALYAVPFWIFVGGLDFLEREPPVLLATAFAWGALVATAVAIPGASALHNVLAKLVSPQFAAAWGSAIAGPSVEETVKVLGVFAIVLVAAGQVNSTLDGVVYGAMVGLGFQVAEDVVFAVNAVAMEGQGDQISPVVITFFLRGFLAGLWSHTLFGALAGLGVGYLVVRTDRRLSRRIGIAALAFAGSWACHFLWNTPVLLDGPVEGAPGVLLVLVVKGIPPLLLVAYLVRVAHGREAEYYVSLLAGLDDPAIATEAELRALGSGRRRAAARGLAHRRAGFRGRRAVRRLQQAQARLAVALSRAEGGGATTAVRRWTREVRAHRARLTRLGHAEALAPERRGGTVRGVFTAAGAVGMFMMIVWAAIAALGGG
;
A
#
# COMPACT_ATOMS: atom_id res chain seq x y z
N MET A 1 32.79 -5.78 -15.19
CA MET A 1 32.66 -6.66 -14.01
C MET A 1 31.24 -6.49 -13.48
N SER A 2 30.46 -7.57 -13.52
CA SER A 2 29.00 -7.56 -13.36
C SER A 2 28.59 -7.33 -11.90
N GLU A 3 27.89 -6.23 -11.61
CA GLU A 3 27.26 -5.92 -10.32
C GLU A 3 26.04 -6.82 -10.08
N ALA A 4 26.27 -8.09 -9.70
CA ALA A 4 25.22 -8.94 -9.16
C ALA A 4 24.78 -8.39 -7.79
N ASN A 5 23.68 -7.66 -7.79
CA ASN A 5 23.05 -7.02 -6.64
C ASN A 5 22.33 -8.10 -5.81
N GLU A 6 22.95 -8.55 -4.72
CA GLU A 6 22.33 -9.51 -3.78
C GLU A 6 21.14 -8.86 -3.06
N VAL A 7 19.94 -9.35 -3.39
CA VAL A 7 18.81 -9.35 -2.45
C VAL A 7 19.19 -10.34 -1.35
N LEU A 8 19.13 -9.93 -0.08
CA LEU A 8 19.56 -10.79 1.01
C LEU A 8 18.60 -11.97 1.18
N PRO A 9 19.12 -13.18 1.38
CA PRO A 9 18.30 -14.36 1.65
C PRO A 9 17.53 -14.21 2.97
N THR A 10 16.24 -14.55 2.95
CA THR A 10 15.37 -14.57 4.13
C THR A 10 15.95 -15.51 5.20
N PRO A 11 16.17 -15.08 6.45
CA PRO A 11 16.46 -16.00 7.54
C PRO A 11 15.25 -16.90 7.80
N ASP A 12 15.43 -18.21 7.97
CA ASP A 12 14.37 -19.11 8.45
C ASP A 12 14.05 -18.73 9.89
N THR A 13 13.03 -17.89 10.04
CA THR A 13 12.43 -17.62 11.34
C THR A 13 10.95 -17.91 11.23
N SER A 14 10.64 -19.18 11.00
CA SER A 14 9.56 -19.79 11.78
C SER A 14 9.91 -19.75 13.27
N ARG A 15 10.03 -18.54 13.85
CA ARG A 15 9.97 -18.35 15.29
C ARG A 15 8.61 -18.93 15.69
N GLY A 16 8.63 -20.11 16.31
CA GLY A 16 7.42 -20.73 16.82
C GLY A 16 6.68 -19.72 17.71
N ARG A 17 5.36 -19.89 17.91
CA ARG A 17 4.55 -18.97 18.73
C ARG A 17 5.22 -18.59 20.05
N GLY A 18 5.97 -19.51 20.68
CA GLY A 18 6.77 -19.24 21.89
C GLY A 18 7.88 -18.19 21.74
N ALA A 19 8.55 -18.11 20.59
CA ALA A 19 9.62 -17.14 20.33
C ALA A 19 9.11 -15.73 19.97
N LEU A 20 7.83 -15.57 19.63
CA LEU A 20 7.19 -14.25 19.51
C LEU A 20 6.85 -13.68 20.91
N LEU A 21 6.37 -14.54 21.82
CA LEU A 21 5.99 -14.15 23.18
C LEU A 21 7.19 -13.69 24.03
N THR A 22 8.41 -14.04 23.63
CA THR A 22 9.64 -13.58 24.29
C THR A 22 10.14 -12.22 23.80
N LEU A 23 9.55 -11.65 22.74
CA LEU A 23 10.00 -10.37 22.18
C LEU A 23 9.34 -9.20 22.91
N PRO A 24 10.11 -8.27 23.52
CA PRO A 24 9.53 -7.08 24.14
C PRO A 24 8.72 -6.24 23.13
N ALA A 25 9.19 -6.15 21.89
CA ALA A 25 8.49 -5.42 20.82
C ALA A 25 7.09 -5.97 20.53
N PHE A 26 6.88 -7.29 20.68
CA PHE A 26 5.55 -7.88 20.49
C PHE A 26 4.56 -7.37 21.55
N TRP A 27 4.99 -7.32 22.82
CA TRP A 27 4.15 -6.83 23.92
C TRP A 27 3.90 -5.33 23.84
N VAL A 28 4.90 -4.53 23.44
CA VAL A 28 4.71 -3.10 23.17
C VAL A 28 3.69 -2.89 22.06
N LEU A 29 3.81 -3.61 20.94
CA LEU A 29 2.84 -3.56 19.85
C LEU A 29 1.44 -3.95 20.32
N ALA A 30 1.30 -5.05 21.06
CA ALA A 30 0.02 -5.51 21.59
C ALA A 30 -0.61 -4.48 22.55
N ALA A 31 0.18 -3.92 23.47
CA ALA A 31 -0.29 -2.92 24.41
C ALA A 31 -0.75 -1.63 23.70
N LEU A 32 0.00 -1.16 22.71
CA LEU A 32 -0.39 0.02 21.91
C LEU A 32 -1.66 -0.24 21.10
N LEU A 33 -1.79 -1.42 20.47
CA LEU A 33 -3.01 -1.80 19.75
C LEU A 33 -4.23 -1.87 20.68
N VAL A 34 -4.07 -2.41 21.89
CA VAL A 34 -5.14 -2.43 22.90
C VAL A 34 -5.51 -1.01 23.35
N ALA A 35 -4.52 -0.17 23.66
CA ALA A 35 -4.77 1.21 24.06
C ALA A 35 -5.47 2.02 22.95
N GLY A 36 -5.02 1.85 21.70
CA GLY A 36 -5.67 2.43 20.51
C GLY A 36 -7.11 1.93 20.35
N ALA A 37 -7.34 0.62 20.46
CA ALA A 37 -8.67 0.03 20.39
C ALA A 37 -9.62 0.59 21.46
N VAL A 38 -9.16 0.70 22.72
CA VAL A 38 -9.93 1.32 23.80
C VAL A 38 -10.30 2.76 23.45
N ARG A 39 -9.34 3.54 22.92
CA ARG A 39 -9.61 4.93 22.52
C ARG A 39 -10.63 5.02 21.38
N THR A 40 -10.53 4.15 20.38
CA THR A 40 -11.50 4.06 19.28
C THR A 40 -12.88 3.65 19.78
N VAL A 41 -12.98 2.70 20.69
CA VAL A 41 -14.27 2.27 21.28
C VAL A 41 -14.91 3.40 22.08
N VAL A 42 -14.14 4.14 22.86
CA VAL A 42 -14.66 5.32 23.59
C VAL A 42 -15.21 6.35 22.62
N PHE A 43 -14.45 6.70 21.57
CA PHE A 43 -14.91 7.60 20.52
C PHE A 43 -16.20 7.10 19.87
N LEU A 44 -16.22 5.87 19.36
CA LEU A 44 -17.39 5.31 18.68
C LEU A 44 -18.61 5.22 19.60
N ARG A 45 -18.42 4.91 20.88
CA ARG A 45 -19.50 4.91 21.87
C ARG A 45 -20.11 6.29 22.00
N GLU A 46 -19.29 7.32 22.19
CA GLU A 46 -19.74 8.72 22.28
C GLU A 46 -20.46 9.13 20.99
N SER A 47 -19.87 8.85 19.83
CA SER A 47 -20.46 9.15 18.52
C SER A 47 -21.80 8.44 18.30
N ILE A 48 -21.91 7.15 18.61
CA ILE A 48 -23.15 6.38 18.45
C ILE A 48 -24.25 6.87 19.40
N THR A 49 -23.90 7.33 20.61
CA THR A 49 -24.90 7.88 21.54
C THR A 49 -25.52 9.19 21.06
N VAL A 50 -24.82 9.94 20.23
CA VAL A 50 -25.29 11.25 19.72
C VAL A 50 -25.81 11.16 18.28
N TYR A 51 -25.10 10.44 17.40
CA TYR A 51 -25.37 10.29 15.97
C TYR A 51 -25.31 8.81 15.53
N PRO A 52 -26.24 7.94 15.98
CA PRO A 52 -26.16 6.50 15.76
C PRO A 52 -26.17 6.12 14.27
N VAL A 53 -27.08 6.69 13.48
CA VAL A 53 -27.23 6.36 12.06
C VAL A 53 -26.02 6.86 11.28
N ALA A 54 -25.64 8.12 11.43
CA ALA A 54 -24.53 8.70 10.70
C ALA A 54 -23.19 8.02 11.05
N THR A 55 -22.97 7.68 12.32
CA THR A 55 -21.75 6.96 12.74
C THR A 55 -21.67 5.57 12.13
N VAL A 56 -22.77 4.80 12.15
CA VAL A 56 -22.80 3.46 11.53
C VAL A 56 -22.57 3.55 10.03
N VAL A 57 -23.21 4.51 9.34
CA VAL A 57 -23.03 4.73 7.91
C VAL A 57 -21.57 5.09 7.59
N ALA A 58 -20.94 5.98 8.37
CA ALA A 58 -19.55 6.34 8.19
C ALA A 58 -18.63 5.11 8.29
N VAL A 59 -18.76 4.33 9.37
CA VAL A 59 -17.96 3.12 9.58
C VAL A 59 -18.14 2.13 8.43
N VAL A 60 -19.38 1.87 7.99
CA VAL A 60 -19.66 0.92 6.91
C VAL A 60 -19.08 1.41 5.57
N LEU A 61 -19.29 2.68 5.21
CA LEU A 61 -18.80 3.23 3.95
C LEU A 61 -17.27 3.20 3.88
N PHE A 62 -16.57 3.64 4.92
CA PHE A 62 -15.11 3.64 4.93
C PHE A 62 -14.51 2.22 5.07
N ALA A 63 -15.19 1.30 5.75
CA ALA A 63 -14.79 -0.11 5.74
C ALA A 63 -14.90 -0.73 4.33
N LEU A 64 -15.98 -0.45 3.60
CA LEU A 64 -16.15 -0.89 2.21
C LEU A 64 -15.11 -0.26 1.27
N TYR A 65 -14.77 1.02 1.48
CA TYR A 65 -13.69 1.70 0.77
C TYR A 65 -12.33 1.04 0.96
N ALA A 66 -12.04 0.52 2.16
CA ALA A 66 -10.76 -0.13 2.44
C ALA A 66 -10.55 -1.42 1.62
N VAL A 67 -11.62 -2.14 1.26
CA VAL A 67 -11.56 -3.46 0.60
C VAL A 67 -10.81 -3.43 -0.75
N PRO A 68 -11.15 -2.58 -1.73
CA PRO A 68 -10.42 -2.54 -3.00
C PRO A 68 -8.94 -2.14 -2.81
N PHE A 69 -8.65 -1.19 -1.91
CA PHE A 69 -7.28 -0.79 -1.61
C PHE A 69 -6.48 -1.92 -0.97
N TRP A 70 -7.07 -2.64 -0.02
CA TRP A 70 -6.46 -3.83 0.59
C TRP A 70 -6.09 -4.88 -0.46
N ILE A 71 -7.05 -5.20 -1.36
CA ILE A 71 -6.83 -6.19 -2.41
C ILE A 71 -5.72 -5.74 -3.37
N PHE A 72 -5.67 -4.44 -3.68
CA PHE A 72 -4.65 -3.86 -4.53
C PHE A 72 -3.26 -3.89 -3.86
N VAL A 73 -3.14 -3.35 -2.66
CA VAL A 73 -1.88 -3.25 -1.88
C VAL A 73 -1.34 -4.63 -1.55
N GLY A 74 -2.16 -5.54 -1.00
CA GLY A 74 -1.77 -6.92 -0.73
C GLY A 74 -1.52 -7.76 -2.00
N GLY A 75 -1.81 -7.20 -3.18
CA GLY A 75 -1.52 -7.78 -4.48
C GLY A 75 -0.31 -7.15 -5.19
N LEU A 76 0.31 -6.10 -4.62
CA LEU A 76 1.47 -5.44 -5.20
C LEU A 76 2.62 -6.45 -5.28
N ASP A 77 3.02 -7.04 -4.15
CA ASP A 77 3.97 -8.15 -4.20
C ASP A 77 3.33 -9.41 -4.78
N PHE A 78 3.64 -9.62 -6.05
CA PHE A 78 3.11 -10.72 -6.83
C PHE A 78 4.00 -11.97 -6.81
N LEU A 79 5.23 -11.88 -6.27
CA LEU A 79 6.19 -12.97 -6.16
C LEU A 79 6.12 -13.58 -4.76
N GLU A 80 6.14 -12.75 -3.72
CA GLU A 80 6.04 -13.14 -2.33
C GLU A 80 4.91 -12.39 -1.61
N ARG A 81 3.71 -12.96 -1.64
CA ARG A 81 2.59 -12.31 -0.92
C ARG A 81 2.83 -12.31 0.58
N GLU A 82 2.69 -11.13 1.17
CA GLU A 82 2.80 -10.94 2.61
C GLU A 82 1.77 -11.74 3.43
N PRO A 83 2.13 -12.18 4.65
CA PRO A 83 1.20 -12.85 5.54
C PRO A 83 -0.02 -11.96 5.86
N PRO A 84 -1.26 -12.46 5.69
CA PRO A 84 -2.46 -11.66 5.94
C PRO A 84 -2.54 -11.09 7.36
N VAL A 85 -1.96 -11.78 8.35
CA VAL A 85 -1.89 -11.32 9.73
C VAL A 85 -1.03 -10.05 9.84
N LEU A 86 0.11 -9.98 9.16
CA LEU A 86 0.96 -8.78 9.22
C LEU A 86 0.34 -7.61 8.46
N LEU A 87 -0.37 -7.86 7.35
CA LEU A 87 -1.18 -6.83 6.68
C LEU A 87 -2.28 -6.29 7.62
N ALA A 88 -2.94 -7.17 8.37
CA ALA A 88 -3.93 -6.78 9.37
C ALA A 88 -3.32 -6.01 10.54
N THR A 89 -2.15 -6.41 11.02
CA THR A 89 -1.44 -5.68 12.06
C THR A 89 -0.99 -4.30 11.59
N ALA A 90 -0.48 -4.18 10.35
CA ALA A 90 -0.12 -2.89 9.75
C ALA A 90 -1.35 -1.97 9.61
N PHE A 91 -2.45 -2.49 9.06
CA PHE A 91 -3.71 -1.75 8.98
C PHE A 91 -4.22 -1.34 10.38
N ALA A 92 -4.20 -2.25 11.34
CA ALA A 92 -4.64 -1.99 12.72
C ALA A 92 -3.74 -0.95 13.41
N TRP A 93 -2.43 -0.94 13.15
CA TRP A 93 -1.56 0.13 13.64
C TRP A 93 -2.02 1.49 13.14
N GLY A 94 -2.27 1.60 11.83
CA GLY A 94 -2.80 2.81 11.22
C GLY A 94 -4.10 3.26 11.88
N ALA A 95 -5.09 2.37 11.89
CA ALA A 95 -6.45 2.66 12.31
C ALA A 95 -6.60 2.92 13.83
N LEU A 96 -5.80 2.24 14.66
CA LEU A 96 -5.97 2.25 16.10
C LEU A 96 -4.90 3.08 16.80
N VAL A 97 -3.62 2.85 16.49
CA VAL A 97 -2.50 3.49 17.20
C VAL A 97 -2.23 4.87 16.60
N ALA A 98 -1.99 4.92 15.30
CA ALA A 98 -1.61 6.16 14.63
C ALA A 98 -2.73 7.19 14.69
N THR A 99 -3.98 6.82 14.42
CA THR A 99 -5.13 7.75 14.55
C THR A 99 -5.32 8.25 15.99
N ALA A 100 -5.25 7.35 17.00
CA ALA A 100 -5.44 7.73 18.40
C ALA A 100 -4.37 8.69 18.93
N VAL A 101 -3.12 8.57 18.45
CA VAL A 101 -2.01 9.46 18.83
C VAL A 101 -2.01 10.73 18.01
N ALA A 102 -2.23 10.62 16.70
CA ALA A 102 -1.99 11.74 15.79
C ALA A 102 -3.07 12.82 15.86
N ILE A 103 -4.34 12.48 16.08
CA ILE A 103 -5.41 13.48 16.22
C ILE A 103 -5.10 14.47 17.37
N PRO A 104 -4.91 14.03 18.63
CA PRO A 104 -4.57 14.95 19.71
C PRO A 104 -3.17 15.55 19.55
N GLY A 105 -2.20 14.80 19.01
CA GLY A 105 -0.83 15.30 18.79
C GLY A 105 -0.77 16.43 17.75
N ALA A 106 -1.49 16.32 16.64
CA ALA A 106 -1.57 17.36 15.62
C ALA A 106 -2.28 18.60 16.16
N SER A 107 -3.34 18.43 16.96
CA SER A 107 -4.00 19.55 17.66
C SER A 107 -3.05 20.25 18.64
N ALA A 108 -2.28 19.48 19.43
CA ALA A 108 -1.30 20.04 20.35
C ALA A 108 -0.20 20.84 19.62
N LEU A 109 0.34 20.30 18.54
CA LEU A 109 1.35 20.99 17.73
C LEU A 109 0.79 22.22 17.02
N HIS A 110 -0.45 22.16 16.52
CA HIS A 110 -1.16 23.34 16.00
C HIS A 110 -1.25 24.46 17.07
N ASN A 111 -1.64 24.11 18.30
CA ASN A 111 -1.72 25.07 19.40
C ASN A 111 -0.36 25.66 19.79
N VAL A 112 0.72 24.88 19.67
CA VAL A 112 2.09 25.39 19.85
C VAL A 112 2.44 26.40 18.76
N LEU A 113 2.11 26.13 17.49
CA LEU A 113 2.33 27.08 16.39
C LEU A 113 1.54 28.38 16.60
N ALA A 114 0.30 28.28 17.09
CA ALA A 114 -0.53 29.45 17.39
C ALA A 114 0.09 30.37 18.44
N LYS A 115 0.79 29.78 19.44
CA LYS A 115 1.44 30.51 20.53
C LYS A 115 2.84 31.02 20.17
N LEU A 116 3.62 30.24 19.41
CA LEU A 116 5.00 30.58 19.08
C LEU A 116 5.12 31.50 17.86
N VAL A 117 4.18 31.42 16.91
CA VAL A 117 4.21 32.21 15.67
C VAL A 117 3.08 33.23 15.69
N SER A 118 1.83 32.79 15.45
CA SER A 118 0.61 33.58 15.63
C SER A 118 -0.64 32.71 15.41
N PRO A 119 -1.81 33.11 15.95
CA PRO A 119 -3.07 32.44 15.65
C PRO A 119 -3.40 32.41 14.15
N GLN A 120 -3.09 33.50 13.42
CA GLN A 120 -3.34 33.60 11.98
C GLN A 120 -2.45 32.64 11.19
N PHE A 121 -1.18 32.52 11.57
CA PHE A 121 -0.27 31.55 10.95
C PHE A 121 -0.74 30.12 11.20
N ALA A 122 -1.13 29.78 12.43
CA ALA A 122 -1.62 28.45 12.74
C ALA A 122 -2.94 28.12 12.03
N ALA A 123 -3.85 29.09 11.90
CA ALA A 123 -5.08 28.91 11.12
C ALA A 123 -4.79 28.58 9.64
N ALA A 124 -3.80 29.25 9.03
CA ALA A 124 -3.46 29.05 7.63
C ALA A 124 -2.55 27.83 7.36
N TRP A 125 -1.53 27.61 8.18
CA TRP A 125 -0.45 26.63 7.94
C TRP A 125 -0.39 25.52 8.98
N GLY A 126 -1.16 25.62 10.05
CA GLY A 126 -1.07 24.70 11.18
C GLY A 126 -1.42 23.27 10.80
N SER A 127 -2.46 23.04 9.99
CA SER A 127 -2.79 21.69 9.48
C SER A 127 -1.70 21.14 8.55
N ALA A 128 -1.11 22.00 7.73
CA ALA A 128 -0.03 21.67 6.80
C ALA A 128 1.25 21.24 7.52
N ILE A 129 1.57 21.85 8.66
CA ILE A 129 2.77 21.52 9.43
C ILE A 129 2.49 20.43 10.45
N ALA A 130 1.44 20.58 11.26
CA ALA A 130 1.19 19.73 12.41
C ALA A 130 0.75 18.32 12.01
N GLY A 131 -0.15 18.22 11.02
CA GLY A 131 -0.65 16.94 10.48
C GLY A 131 0.50 16.01 10.09
N PRO A 132 1.29 16.32 9.03
CA PRO A 132 2.34 15.43 8.58
C PRO A 132 3.44 15.20 9.62
N SER A 133 3.74 16.19 10.47
CA SER A 133 4.80 16.05 11.48
C SER A 133 4.47 14.97 12.51
N VAL A 134 3.21 14.88 12.94
CA VAL A 134 2.80 13.89 13.92
C VAL A 134 2.37 12.61 13.23
N GLU A 135 1.50 12.73 12.24
CA GLU A 135 0.89 11.59 11.58
C GLU A 135 1.90 10.69 10.86
N GLU A 136 2.76 11.26 10.00
CA GLU A 136 3.72 10.45 9.23
C GLU A 136 4.76 9.80 10.15
N THR A 137 5.12 10.48 11.24
CA THR A 137 6.01 9.95 12.27
C THR A 137 5.40 8.71 12.93
N VAL A 138 4.15 8.78 13.39
CA VAL A 138 3.52 7.62 14.05
C VAL A 138 3.21 6.51 13.05
N LYS A 139 2.88 6.83 11.79
CA LYS A 139 2.67 5.83 10.73
C LYS A 139 3.96 5.06 10.43
N VAL A 140 5.10 5.73 10.24
CA VAL A 140 6.36 5.03 9.94
C VAL A 140 6.82 4.14 11.10
N LEU A 141 6.54 4.52 12.35
CA LEU A 141 6.76 3.68 13.52
C LEU A 141 5.99 2.35 13.46
N GLY A 142 4.84 2.31 12.78
CA GLY A 142 4.10 1.06 12.55
C GLY A 142 4.87 0.08 11.66
N VAL A 143 5.54 0.60 10.63
CA VAL A 143 6.40 -0.23 9.77
C VAL A 143 7.60 -0.75 10.57
N PHE A 144 8.20 0.08 11.42
CA PHE A 144 9.24 -0.37 12.35
C PHE A 144 8.74 -1.42 13.35
N ALA A 145 7.51 -1.30 13.87
CA ALA A 145 6.94 -2.31 14.75
C ALA A 145 6.81 -3.67 14.05
N ILE A 146 6.39 -3.69 12.78
CA ILE A 146 6.39 -4.92 11.96
C ILE A 146 7.81 -5.48 11.81
N VAL A 147 8.79 -4.65 11.47
CA VAL A 147 10.19 -5.07 11.37
C VAL A 147 10.70 -5.67 12.69
N LEU A 148 10.37 -5.08 13.83
CA LEU A 148 10.86 -5.54 15.13
C LEU A 148 10.23 -6.87 15.58
N VAL A 149 8.96 -7.11 15.23
CA VAL A 149 8.24 -8.34 15.62
C VAL A 149 8.41 -9.46 14.58
N ALA A 150 8.58 -9.10 13.32
CA ALA A 150 8.60 -10.01 12.19
C ALA A 150 9.69 -9.65 11.16
N ALA A 151 10.91 -9.37 11.62
CA ALA A 151 12.06 -9.00 10.75
C ALA A 151 12.27 -9.95 9.57
N GLY A 152 12.05 -11.26 9.77
CA GLY A 152 12.16 -12.26 8.71
C GLY A 152 11.06 -12.21 7.65
N GLN A 153 10.04 -11.36 7.80
CA GLN A 153 8.98 -11.10 6.82
C GLN A 153 9.19 -9.75 6.10
N VAL A 154 10.29 -9.03 6.37
CA VAL A 154 10.67 -7.81 5.64
C VAL A 154 12.00 -8.09 4.96
N ASN A 155 11.93 -8.64 3.77
CA ASN A 155 13.08 -9.14 2.99
C ASN A 155 13.26 -8.40 1.65
N SER A 156 12.27 -7.62 1.22
CA SER A 156 12.39 -6.74 0.07
C SER A 156 12.07 -5.27 0.43
N THR A 157 12.51 -4.35 -0.42
CA THR A 157 12.09 -2.94 -0.30
C THR A 157 10.59 -2.77 -0.57
N LEU A 158 10.00 -3.68 -1.36
CA LEU A 158 8.58 -3.67 -1.68
C LEU A 158 7.72 -4.09 -0.47
N ASP A 159 8.21 -4.97 0.39
CA ASP A 159 7.52 -5.36 1.64
C ASP A 159 7.29 -4.12 2.50
N GLY A 160 8.32 -3.27 2.61
CA GLY A 160 8.24 -1.96 3.27
C GLY A 160 7.16 -1.06 2.66
N VAL A 161 7.07 -0.99 1.33
CA VAL A 161 5.99 -0.28 0.60
C VAL A 161 4.62 -0.83 0.98
N VAL A 162 4.45 -2.16 0.97
CA VAL A 162 3.17 -2.83 1.24
C VAL A 162 2.74 -2.58 2.69
N TYR A 163 3.63 -2.78 3.67
CA TYR A 163 3.32 -2.51 5.07
C TYR A 163 3.05 -1.03 5.33
N GLY A 164 3.85 -0.13 4.76
CA GLY A 164 3.65 1.31 4.86
C GLY A 164 2.31 1.76 4.26
N ALA A 165 1.96 1.24 3.08
CA ALA A 165 0.68 1.50 2.44
C ALA A 165 -0.50 0.98 3.28
N MET A 166 -0.38 -0.20 3.90
CA MET A 166 -1.41 -0.74 4.77
C MET A 166 -1.59 0.08 6.06
N VAL A 167 -0.50 0.55 6.67
CA VAL A 167 -0.57 1.49 7.79
C VAL A 167 -1.27 2.78 7.36
N GLY A 168 -0.90 3.35 6.21
CA GLY A 168 -1.53 4.55 5.65
C GLY A 168 -3.02 4.36 5.40
N LEU A 169 -3.44 3.24 4.82
CA LEU A 169 -4.83 2.91 4.54
C LEU A 169 -5.66 2.78 5.83
N GLY A 170 -5.11 2.10 6.84
CA GLY A 170 -5.79 1.97 8.14
C GLY A 170 -5.99 3.32 8.81
N PHE A 171 -4.95 4.16 8.80
CA PHE A 171 -5.01 5.52 9.34
C PHE A 171 -6.09 6.34 8.64
N GLN A 172 -6.11 6.32 7.31
CA GLN A 172 -7.07 7.06 6.50
C GLN A 172 -8.51 6.66 6.80
N VAL A 173 -8.80 5.36 6.86
CA VAL A 173 -10.15 4.84 7.15
C VAL A 173 -10.63 5.31 8.52
N ALA A 174 -9.79 5.20 9.55
CA ALA A 174 -10.18 5.60 10.90
C ALA A 174 -10.30 7.12 11.04
N GLU A 175 -9.37 7.87 10.45
CA GLU A 175 -9.43 9.33 10.46
C GLU A 175 -10.66 9.85 9.71
N ASP A 176 -10.96 9.32 8.52
CA ASP A 176 -12.09 9.77 7.74
C ASP A 176 -13.44 9.49 8.42
N VAL A 177 -13.55 8.41 9.21
CA VAL A 177 -14.72 8.19 10.08
C VAL A 177 -14.83 9.30 11.14
N VAL A 178 -13.72 9.70 11.77
CA VAL A 178 -13.74 10.82 12.74
C VAL A 178 -14.18 12.12 12.06
N PHE A 179 -13.65 12.43 10.87
CA PHE A 179 -14.06 13.62 10.12
C PHE A 179 -15.53 13.56 9.70
N ALA A 180 -16.02 12.41 9.26
CA ALA A 180 -17.41 12.25 8.84
C ALA A 180 -18.37 12.49 10.01
N VAL A 181 -18.08 11.96 11.19
CA VAL A 181 -18.89 12.20 12.39
C VAL A 181 -18.79 13.66 12.86
N ASN A 182 -17.59 14.25 12.83
CA ASN A 182 -17.41 15.66 13.18
C ASN A 182 -18.16 16.59 12.22
N ALA A 183 -18.25 16.25 10.94
CA ALA A 183 -19.01 17.02 9.95
C ALA A 183 -20.51 17.05 10.28
N VAL A 184 -21.06 15.93 10.77
CA VAL A 184 -22.46 15.87 11.26
C VAL A 184 -22.66 16.80 12.45
N ALA A 185 -21.73 16.77 13.42
CA ALA A 185 -21.79 17.64 14.59
C ALA A 185 -21.68 19.13 14.22
N MET A 186 -20.87 19.47 13.22
CA MET A 186 -20.71 20.84 12.74
C MET A 186 -21.93 21.35 11.97
N GLU A 187 -22.61 20.49 11.20
CA GLU A 187 -23.84 20.89 10.50
C GLU A 187 -24.98 21.18 11.50
N GLY A 188 -25.04 20.43 12.61
CA GLY A 188 -25.96 20.71 13.71
C GLY A 188 -27.44 20.43 13.40
N GLN A 189 -27.73 19.72 12.31
CA GLN A 189 -29.10 19.41 11.83
C GLN A 189 -29.61 18.02 12.29
N GLY A 190 -29.02 17.47 13.35
CA GLY A 190 -29.33 16.14 13.89
C GLY A 190 -28.51 15.00 13.26
N ASP A 191 -28.99 13.77 13.41
CA ASP A 191 -28.32 12.53 12.94
C ASP A 191 -28.52 12.32 11.42
N GLN A 192 -28.00 13.27 10.63
CA GLN A 192 -28.12 13.28 9.17
C GLN A 192 -26.96 12.56 8.50
N ILE A 193 -27.26 11.85 7.41
CA ILE A 193 -26.27 11.10 6.64
C ILE A 193 -25.55 11.99 5.60
N SER A 194 -26.13 13.13 5.22
CA SER A 194 -25.60 14.00 4.17
C SER A 194 -24.14 14.41 4.40
N PRO A 195 -23.73 14.90 5.59
CA PRO A 195 -22.32 15.26 5.86
C PRO A 195 -21.36 14.08 5.76
N VAL A 196 -21.81 12.88 6.14
CA VAL A 196 -21.04 11.64 6.02
C VAL A 196 -20.79 11.30 4.56
N VAL A 197 -21.82 11.39 3.72
CA VAL A 197 -21.72 11.10 2.29
C VAL A 197 -20.84 12.12 1.58
N ILE A 198 -20.99 13.42 1.89
CA ILE A 198 -20.12 14.49 1.38
C ILE A 198 -18.67 14.20 1.76
N THR A 199 -18.43 13.88 3.04
CA THR A 199 -17.10 13.58 3.54
C THR A 199 -16.51 12.35 2.85
N PHE A 200 -17.30 11.29 2.67
CA PHE A 200 -16.90 10.10 1.94
C PHE A 200 -16.48 10.38 0.50
N PHE A 201 -17.25 11.19 -0.23
CA PHE A 201 -16.90 11.56 -1.60
C PHE A 201 -15.64 12.43 -1.64
N LEU A 202 -15.56 13.49 -0.85
CA LEU A 202 -14.44 14.43 -0.90
C LEU A 202 -13.14 13.82 -0.35
N ARG A 203 -13.20 13.20 0.83
CA ARG A 203 -12.02 12.65 1.53
C ARG A 203 -11.69 11.23 1.09
N GLY A 204 -12.70 10.36 1.00
CA GLY A 204 -12.49 8.96 0.62
C GLY A 204 -12.27 8.80 -0.88
N PHE A 205 -13.24 9.20 -1.70
CA PHE A 205 -13.22 8.91 -3.14
C PHE A 205 -12.34 9.87 -3.95
N LEU A 206 -12.39 11.18 -3.69
CA LEU A 206 -11.59 12.14 -4.45
C LEU A 206 -10.17 12.22 -3.91
N ALA A 207 -10.00 12.66 -2.66
CA ALA A 207 -8.68 12.82 -2.05
C ALA A 207 -7.98 11.48 -1.78
N GLY A 208 -8.74 10.44 -1.41
CA GLY A 208 -8.19 9.21 -0.86
C GLY A 208 -7.35 8.37 -1.82
N LEU A 209 -7.51 8.54 -3.14
CA LEU A 209 -6.69 7.82 -4.12
C LEU A 209 -5.20 8.20 -4.07
N TRP A 210 -4.86 9.35 -3.49
CA TRP A 210 -3.50 9.87 -3.49
C TRP A 210 -3.08 10.52 -2.16
N SER A 211 -3.64 10.03 -1.05
CA SER A 211 -3.37 10.53 0.31
C SER A 211 -2.52 9.55 1.13
N HIS A 212 -2.91 9.24 2.36
CA HIS A 212 -2.09 8.55 3.37
C HIS A 212 -1.58 7.18 2.93
N THR A 213 -2.31 6.45 2.08
CA THR A 213 -1.83 5.18 1.52
C THR A 213 -0.53 5.38 0.72
N LEU A 214 -0.41 6.46 -0.07
CA LEU A 214 0.80 6.77 -0.83
C LEU A 214 1.93 7.28 0.07
N PHE A 215 1.61 8.14 1.05
CA PHE A 215 2.60 8.69 1.98
C PHE A 215 3.22 7.56 2.81
N GLY A 216 2.36 6.70 3.37
CA GLY A 216 2.78 5.49 4.07
C GLY A 216 3.63 4.57 3.20
N ALA A 217 3.25 4.36 1.92
CA ALA A 217 4.05 3.58 0.98
C ALA A 217 5.47 4.16 0.77
N LEU A 218 5.59 5.49 0.67
CA LEU A 218 6.86 6.18 0.49
C LEU A 218 7.74 6.08 1.75
N ALA A 219 7.19 6.34 2.94
CA ALA A 219 7.92 6.17 4.19
C ALA A 219 8.34 4.70 4.41
N GLY A 220 7.43 3.77 4.12
CA GLY A 220 7.66 2.33 4.20
C GLY A 220 8.76 1.85 3.24
N LEU A 221 8.85 2.41 2.03
CA LEU A 221 9.98 2.16 1.11
C LEU A 221 11.31 2.51 1.76
N GLY A 222 11.39 3.64 2.47
CA GLY A 222 12.57 4.05 3.21
C GLY A 222 12.98 3.05 4.27
N VAL A 223 12.02 2.57 5.07
CA VAL A 223 12.25 1.54 6.10
C VAL A 223 12.68 0.21 5.47
N GLY A 224 12.00 -0.23 4.40
CA GLY A 224 12.36 -1.44 3.67
C GLY A 224 13.78 -1.37 3.11
N TYR A 225 14.16 -0.24 2.48
CA TYR A 225 15.53 -0.01 2.02
C TYR A 225 16.52 -0.04 3.18
N LEU A 226 16.19 0.62 4.30
CA LEU A 226 17.03 0.65 5.49
C LEU A 226 17.32 -0.75 5.99
N VAL A 227 16.32 -1.62 6.12
CA VAL A 227 16.49 -2.94 6.72
C VAL A 227 17.16 -3.92 5.73
N VAL A 228 16.74 -3.91 4.47
CA VAL A 228 17.10 -4.95 3.49
C VAL A 228 18.44 -4.69 2.80
N ARG A 229 18.87 -3.45 2.61
CA ARG A 229 20.09 -3.13 1.84
C ARG A 229 21.36 -3.13 2.69
N THR A 230 21.64 -4.24 3.41
CA THR A 230 22.85 -4.33 4.25
C THR A 230 24.16 -4.35 3.45
N ASP A 231 24.07 -4.56 2.13
CA ASP A 231 25.17 -4.39 1.17
C ASP A 231 25.68 -2.93 1.09
N ARG A 232 24.88 -1.97 1.56
CA ARG A 232 25.23 -0.54 1.57
C ARG A 232 25.67 -0.09 2.95
N ARG A 233 26.57 0.90 2.97
CA ARG A 233 26.98 1.59 4.20
C ARG A 233 25.76 2.09 4.97
N LEU A 234 25.80 1.98 6.30
CA LEU A 234 24.71 2.39 7.18
C LEU A 234 24.29 3.86 6.95
N SER A 235 25.25 4.76 6.75
CA SER A 235 24.98 6.18 6.47
C SER A 235 24.11 6.38 5.22
N ARG A 236 24.37 5.62 4.14
CA ARG A 236 23.56 5.67 2.92
C ARG A 236 22.15 5.13 3.16
N ARG A 237 22.02 4.05 3.93
CA ARG A 237 20.73 3.45 4.28
C ARG A 237 19.88 4.42 5.10
N ILE A 238 20.47 5.04 6.12
CA ILE A 238 19.83 6.08 6.94
C ILE A 238 19.46 7.29 6.07
N GLY A 239 20.36 7.76 5.21
CA GLY A 239 20.10 8.89 4.33
C GLY A 239 18.91 8.66 3.39
N ILE A 240 18.78 7.45 2.82
CA ILE A 240 17.65 7.09 1.96
C ILE A 240 16.35 6.96 2.77
N ALA A 241 16.40 6.38 3.97
CA ALA A 241 15.23 6.30 4.85
C ALA A 241 14.74 7.69 5.28
N ALA A 242 15.67 8.58 5.65
CA ALA A 242 15.37 9.96 5.99
C ALA A 242 14.81 10.74 4.80
N LEU A 243 15.37 10.56 3.59
CA LEU A 243 14.85 11.19 2.38
C LEU A 243 13.45 10.70 2.03
N ALA A 244 13.18 9.40 2.16
CA ALA A 244 11.87 8.82 1.91
C ALA A 244 10.83 9.33 2.93
N PHE A 245 11.21 9.41 4.22
CA PHE A 245 10.38 10.01 5.25
C PHE A 245 10.10 11.50 4.99
N ALA A 246 11.14 12.28 4.67
CA ALA A 246 10.99 13.70 4.32
C ALA A 246 10.11 13.87 3.08
N GLY A 247 10.22 12.98 2.09
CA GLY A 247 9.34 12.95 0.93
C GLY A 247 7.88 12.65 1.30
N SER A 248 7.65 11.70 2.21
CA SER A 248 6.31 11.40 2.76
C SER A 248 5.70 12.63 3.43
N TRP A 249 6.47 13.25 4.34
CA TRP A 249 6.10 14.47 5.02
C TRP A 249 5.80 15.60 4.03
N ALA A 250 6.65 15.80 3.03
CA ALA A 250 6.49 16.87 2.04
C ALA A 250 5.26 16.68 1.15
N CYS A 251 4.96 15.44 0.75
CA CYS A 251 3.75 15.14 -0.02
C CYS A 251 2.49 15.43 0.81
N HIS A 252 2.49 15.08 2.09
CA HIS A 252 1.37 15.36 2.98
C HIS A 252 1.28 16.85 3.36
N PHE A 253 2.40 17.53 3.59
CA PHE A 253 2.44 19.00 3.73
C PHE A 253 1.84 19.69 2.50
N LEU A 254 2.24 19.27 1.30
CA LEU A 254 1.70 19.80 0.04
C LEU A 254 0.20 19.51 -0.09
N TRP A 255 -0.29 18.39 0.45
CA TRP A 255 -1.72 18.09 0.48
C TRP A 255 -2.49 19.09 1.35
N ASN A 256 -2.00 19.34 2.56
CA ASN A 256 -2.65 20.17 3.58
C ASN A 256 -2.34 21.67 3.48
N THR A 257 -1.40 22.08 2.61
CA THR A 257 -1.03 23.48 2.43
C THR A 257 -2.22 24.35 2.01
N PRO A 258 -2.31 25.61 2.45
CA PRO A 258 -3.37 26.53 1.99
C PRO A 258 -3.18 26.97 0.53
N VAL A 259 -2.03 26.67 -0.08
CA VAL A 259 -1.73 27.03 -1.48
C VAL A 259 -2.79 26.44 -2.41
N LEU A 260 -3.33 27.27 -3.29
CA LEU A 260 -4.43 26.99 -4.24
C LEU A 260 -5.83 26.84 -3.63
N LEU A 261 -6.03 27.07 -2.32
CA LEU A 261 -7.39 27.09 -1.74
C LEU A 261 -8.21 28.28 -2.27
N ASP A 262 -7.63 29.47 -2.35
CA ASP A 262 -8.25 30.68 -2.91
C ASP A 262 -7.83 30.91 -4.38
N GLY A 263 -7.76 29.84 -5.16
CA GLY A 263 -7.33 29.89 -6.57
C GLY A 263 -8.26 30.71 -7.47
N PRO A 264 -7.83 31.06 -8.70
CA PRO A 264 -8.61 31.89 -9.62
C PRO A 264 -9.85 31.18 -10.21
N VAL A 265 -10.09 29.93 -9.84
CA VAL A 265 -11.19 29.09 -10.34
C VAL A 265 -12.02 28.67 -9.14
N GLU A 266 -13.27 29.11 -9.09
CA GLU A 266 -14.20 28.80 -8.01
C GLU A 266 -15.00 27.51 -8.28
N GLY A 267 -15.68 27.01 -7.25
CA GLY A 267 -16.59 25.87 -7.36
C GLY A 267 -15.92 24.55 -7.73
N ALA A 268 -16.67 23.68 -8.41
CA ALA A 268 -16.23 22.33 -8.77
C ALA A 268 -14.90 22.27 -9.54
N PRO A 269 -14.67 23.13 -10.56
CA PRO A 269 -13.42 23.11 -11.30
C PRO A 269 -12.21 23.51 -10.46
N GLY A 270 -12.39 24.43 -9.49
CA GLY A 270 -11.36 24.81 -8.53
C GLY A 270 -10.94 23.64 -7.63
N VAL A 271 -11.91 22.94 -7.05
CA VAL A 271 -11.67 21.73 -6.24
C VAL A 271 -10.93 20.67 -7.06
N LEU A 272 -11.36 20.42 -8.30
CA LEU A 272 -10.70 19.45 -9.17
C LEU A 272 -9.26 19.85 -9.49
N LEU A 273 -9.00 21.12 -9.76
CA LEU A 273 -7.66 21.65 -10.00
C LEU A 273 -6.74 21.39 -8.80
N VAL A 274 -7.21 21.70 -7.58
CA VAL A 274 -6.46 21.45 -6.34
C VAL A 274 -6.14 19.96 -6.18
N LEU A 275 -7.14 19.09 -6.37
CA LEU A 275 -6.97 17.64 -6.28
C LEU A 275 -5.93 17.11 -7.27
N VAL A 276 -5.98 17.56 -8.52
CA VAL A 276 -5.06 17.14 -9.58
C VAL A 276 -3.64 17.64 -9.32
N VAL A 277 -3.49 18.93 -9.02
CA VAL A 277 -2.17 19.56 -8.83
C VAL A 277 -1.47 19.01 -7.59
N LYS A 278 -2.19 18.79 -6.49
CA LYS A 278 -1.61 18.25 -5.25
C LYS A 278 -1.50 16.73 -5.26
N GLY A 279 -2.41 16.03 -5.94
CA GLY A 279 -2.52 14.56 -5.89
C GLY A 279 -1.70 13.80 -6.94
N ILE A 280 -1.64 14.30 -8.18
CA ILE A 280 -0.92 13.60 -9.26
C ILE A 280 0.59 13.47 -8.99
N PRO A 281 1.32 14.51 -8.53
CA PRO A 281 2.76 14.39 -8.37
C PRO A 281 3.19 13.31 -7.35
N PRO A 282 2.61 13.22 -6.12
CA PRO A 282 2.88 12.11 -5.21
C PRO A 282 2.53 10.73 -5.80
N LEU A 283 1.40 10.63 -6.52
CA LEU A 283 0.99 9.40 -7.19
C LEU A 283 2.02 8.93 -8.22
N LEU A 284 2.50 9.84 -9.09
CA LEU A 284 3.49 9.50 -10.10
C LEU A 284 4.83 9.14 -9.48
N LEU A 285 5.26 9.86 -8.43
CA LEU A 285 6.49 9.56 -7.69
C LEU A 285 6.44 8.15 -7.09
N VAL A 286 5.39 7.84 -6.31
CA VAL A 286 5.26 6.53 -5.67
C VAL A 286 5.09 5.43 -6.72
N ALA A 287 4.28 5.63 -7.76
CA ALA A 287 4.11 4.66 -8.83
C ALA A 287 5.42 4.37 -9.57
N TYR A 288 6.25 5.40 -9.81
CA TYR A 288 7.58 5.25 -10.39
C TYR A 288 8.50 4.43 -9.49
N LEU A 289 8.59 4.77 -8.20
CA LEU A 289 9.44 4.08 -7.24
C LEU A 289 9.03 2.62 -7.05
N VAL A 290 7.73 2.34 -6.92
CA VAL A 290 7.18 0.99 -6.84
C VAL A 290 7.47 0.21 -8.12
N ARG A 291 7.35 0.83 -9.30
CA ARG A 291 7.71 0.19 -10.56
C ARG A 291 9.20 -0.17 -10.64
N VAL A 292 10.08 0.71 -10.16
CA VAL A 292 11.53 0.44 -10.11
C VAL A 292 11.85 -0.68 -9.11
N ALA A 293 11.24 -0.66 -7.93
CA ALA A 293 11.39 -1.70 -6.92
C ALA A 293 10.95 -3.08 -7.48
N HIS A 294 9.77 -3.14 -8.11
CA HIS A 294 9.28 -4.33 -8.78
C HIS A 294 10.19 -4.85 -9.88
N GLY A 295 10.75 -3.95 -10.70
CA GLY A 295 11.64 -4.34 -11.79
C GLY A 295 12.87 -5.07 -11.25
N ARG A 296 13.52 -4.48 -10.24
CA ARG A 296 14.71 -5.05 -9.60
C ARG A 296 14.45 -6.39 -8.94
N GLU A 297 13.35 -6.48 -8.21
CA GLU A 297 12.96 -7.71 -7.52
C GLU A 297 12.62 -8.83 -8.50
N ALA A 298 11.86 -8.51 -9.56
CA ALA A 298 11.52 -9.48 -10.58
C ALA A 298 12.75 -9.96 -11.36
N GLU A 299 13.69 -9.07 -11.68
CA GLU A 299 14.97 -9.43 -12.30
C GLU A 299 15.78 -10.39 -11.42
N TYR A 300 15.87 -10.13 -10.12
CA TYR A 300 16.55 -11.00 -9.16
C TYR A 300 15.92 -12.41 -9.10
N TYR A 301 14.60 -12.52 -8.93
CA TYR A 301 13.97 -13.83 -8.84
C TYR A 301 13.99 -14.59 -10.18
N VAL A 302 13.94 -13.88 -11.30
CA VAL A 302 14.07 -14.48 -12.63
C VAL A 302 15.50 -14.97 -12.87
N SER A 303 16.54 -14.26 -12.42
CA SER A 303 17.92 -14.71 -12.59
C SER A 303 18.23 -15.99 -11.80
N LEU A 304 17.67 -16.14 -10.60
CA LEU A 304 17.77 -17.38 -9.81
C LEU A 304 17.16 -18.59 -10.54
N LEU A 305 15.99 -18.41 -11.15
CA LEU A 305 15.35 -19.48 -11.93
C LEU A 305 16.11 -19.75 -13.23
N ALA A 306 16.65 -18.72 -13.88
CA ALA A 306 17.45 -18.84 -15.09
C ALA A 306 18.76 -19.60 -14.82
N GLY A 307 19.39 -19.38 -13.65
CA GLY A 307 20.61 -20.08 -13.25
C GLY A 307 20.47 -21.59 -13.05
N LEU A 308 19.23 -22.11 -12.93
CA LEU A 308 18.99 -23.55 -12.88
C LEU A 308 19.14 -24.24 -14.25
N ASP A 309 18.98 -23.49 -15.35
CA ASP A 309 19.03 -23.97 -16.73
C ASP A 309 18.18 -25.25 -16.99
N ASP A 310 17.02 -25.36 -16.34
CA ASP A 310 16.09 -26.50 -16.47
C ASP A 310 14.76 -26.05 -17.10
N PRO A 311 14.50 -26.38 -18.39
CA PRO A 311 13.24 -26.08 -19.06
C PRO A 311 12.01 -26.72 -18.40
N ALA A 312 12.18 -27.79 -17.62
CA ALA A 312 11.10 -28.37 -16.83
C ALA A 312 10.69 -27.48 -15.65
N ILE A 313 11.55 -26.54 -15.25
CA ILE A 313 11.27 -25.53 -14.23
C ILE A 313 10.72 -24.26 -14.86
N ALA A 314 11.46 -23.63 -15.77
CA ALA A 314 11.01 -22.43 -16.45
C ALA A 314 11.62 -22.34 -17.86
N THR A 315 10.79 -22.13 -18.88
CA THR A 315 11.28 -21.84 -20.23
C THR A 315 11.69 -20.37 -20.35
N GLU A 316 12.48 -20.02 -21.37
CA GLU A 316 12.87 -18.62 -21.59
C GLU A 316 11.66 -17.68 -21.76
N ALA A 317 10.61 -18.15 -22.43
CA ALA A 317 9.36 -17.40 -22.56
C ALA A 317 8.64 -17.21 -21.22
N GLU A 318 8.69 -18.20 -20.33
CA GLU A 318 8.12 -18.12 -18.99
C GLU A 318 8.93 -17.22 -18.07
N LEU A 319 10.27 -17.25 -18.15
CA LEU A 319 11.16 -16.33 -17.46
C LEU A 319 10.84 -14.87 -17.88
N ARG A 320 10.73 -14.62 -19.20
CA ARG A 320 10.30 -13.31 -19.73
C ARG A 320 8.91 -12.92 -19.24
N ALA A 321 8.00 -13.87 -19.07
CA ALA A 321 6.65 -13.63 -18.57
C ALA A 321 6.62 -13.36 -17.06
N LEU A 322 7.48 -14.02 -16.27
CA LEU A 322 7.58 -13.88 -14.82
C LEU A 322 8.16 -12.52 -14.40
N GLY A 323 9.07 -11.95 -15.20
CA GLY A 323 9.71 -10.65 -14.94
C GLY A 323 8.77 -9.43 -14.93
N SER A 324 7.47 -9.59 -15.13
CA SER A 324 6.50 -8.49 -15.13
C SER A 324 5.09 -8.96 -14.76
N GLY A 325 4.45 -8.29 -13.80
CA GLY A 325 3.05 -8.55 -13.46
C GLY A 325 2.09 -8.44 -14.67
N ARG A 326 2.34 -7.49 -15.58
CA ARG A 326 1.57 -7.32 -16.83
C ARG A 326 1.75 -8.52 -17.76
N ARG A 327 2.97 -9.02 -17.93
CA ARG A 327 3.25 -10.20 -18.77
C ARG A 327 2.69 -11.48 -18.16
N ARG A 328 2.76 -11.65 -16.83
CA ARG A 328 2.08 -12.75 -16.13
C ARG A 328 0.57 -12.75 -16.38
N ALA A 329 -0.05 -11.58 -16.30
CA ALA A 329 -1.48 -11.42 -16.60
C ALA A 329 -1.80 -11.70 -18.07
N ALA A 330 -0.95 -11.26 -19.00
CA ALA A 330 -1.09 -11.54 -20.42
C ALA A 330 -0.99 -13.05 -20.74
N ALA A 331 -0.04 -13.76 -20.12
CA ALA A 331 0.08 -15.21 -20.24
C ALA A 331 -1.17 -15.95 -19.71
N ARG A 332 -1.71 -15.50 -18.56
CA ARG A 332 -2.98 -16.00 -18.03
C ARG A 332 -4.16 -15.71 -18.95
N GLY A 333 -4.18 -14.54 -19.59
CA GLY A 333 -5.20 -14.15 -20.57
C GLY A 333 -5.15 -14.99 -21.85
N LEU A 334 -3.95 -15.29 -22.35
CA LEU A 334 -3.75 -16.17 -23.50
C LEU A 334 -4.22 -17.61 -23.18
N ALA A 335 -3.84 -18.14 -22.03
CA ALA A 335 -4.29 -19.45 -21.57
C ALA A 335 -5.80 -19.50 -21.35
N HIS A 336 -6.42 -18.39 -20.94
CA HIS A 336 -7.87 -18.29 -20.86
C HIS A 336 -8.55 -18.39 -22.24
N ARG A 337 -8.00 -17.69 -23.24
CA ARG A 337 -8.55 -17.73 -24.61
C ARG A 337 -8.43 -19.10 -25.27
N ARG A 338 -7.37 -19.85 -24.96
CA ARG A 338 -7.11 -21.17 -25.56
C ARG A 338 -7.76 -22.34 -24.80
N ALA A 339 -7.76 -22.33 -23.48
CA ALA A 339 -8.21 -23.46 -22.65
C ALA A 339 -9.15 -23.03 -21.49
N GLY A 340 -9.81 -21.88 -21.63
CA GLY A 340 -10.82 -21.39 -20.70
C GLY A 340 -10.29 -21.12 -19.28
N PHE A 341 -11.19 -21.17 -18.29
CA PHE A 341 -10.81 -20.95 -16.89
C PHE A 341 -9.79 -21.97 -16.36
N ARG A 342 -9.83 -23.20 -16.88
CA ARG A 342 -8.89 -24.27 -16.50
C ARG A 342 -7.46 -23.91 -16.92
N GLY A 343 -7.26 -23.43 -18.16
CA GLY A 343 -5.98 -22.93 -18.64
C GLY A 343 -5.45 -21.75 -17.83
N ARG A 344 -6.29 -20.73 -17.59
CA ARG A 344 -5.93 -19.58 -16.74
C ARG A 344 -5.47 -20.00 -15.34
N ARG A 345 -6.18 -20.94 -14.72
CA ARG A 345 -5.87 -21.45 -13.38
C ARG A 345 -4.58 -22.27 -13.38
N ALA A 346 -4.33 -23.08 -14.41
CA ALA A 346 -3.11 -23.87 -14.55
C ALA A 346 -1.87 -22.96 -14.67
N VAL A 347 -1.91 -21.96 -15.55
CA VAL A 347 -0.82 -20.97 -15.68
C VAL A 347 -0.61 -20.19 -14.39
N ARG A 348 -1.69 -19.76 -13.72
CA ARG A 348 -1.57 -19.07 -12.42
C ARG A 348 -0.87 -19.93 -11.38
N ARG A 349 -1.19 -21.22 -11.29
CA ARG A 349 -0.57 -22.15 -10.35
C ARG A 349 0.90 -22.40 -10.67
N LEU A 350 1.24 -22.60 -11.94
CA LEU A 350 2.63 -22.74 -12.38
C LEU A 350 3.45 -21.49 -12.00
N GLN A 351 2.96 -20.29 -12.33
CA GLN A 351 3.60 -19.03 -11.98
C GLN A 351 3.74 -18.80 -10.47
N GLN A 352 2.85 -19.37 -9.66
CA GLN A 352 2.93 -19.31 -8.19
C GLN A 352 3.98 -20.28 -7.65
N ALA A 353 4.06 -21.50 -8.20
CA ALA A 353 5.07 -22.46 -7.82
C ALA A 353 6.49 -22.00 -8.24
N GLN A 354 6.63 -21.43 -9.43
CA GLN A 354 7.90 -20.85 -9.91
C GLN A 354 8.37 -19.70 -9.02
N ALA A 355 7.47 -18.77 -8.65
CA ALA A 355 7.80 -17.68 -7.72
C ALA A 355 8.24 -18.22 -6.34
N ARG A 356 7.52 -19.19 -5.79
CA ARG A 356 7.88 -19.83 -4.50
C ARG A 356 9.20 -20.60 -4.56
N LEU A 357 9.52 -21.20 -5.71
CA LEU A 357 10.82 -21.82 -5.93
C LEU A 357 11.93 -20.76 -5.95
N ALA A 358 11.74 -19.64 -6.65
CA ALA A 358 12.70 -18.54 -6.69
C ALA A 358 12.98 -17.99 -5.28
N VAL A 359 11.93 -17.77 -4.48
CA VAL A 359 12.04 -17.39 -3.06
C VAL A 359 12.80 -18.45 -2.26
N ALA A 360 12.52 -19.74 -2.46
CA ALA A 360 13.23 -20.82 -1.76
C ALA A 360 14.71 -20.93 -2.17
N LEU A 361 15.05 -20.64 -3.43
CA LEU A 361 16.43 -20.61 -3.92
C LEU A 361 17.20 -19.46 -3.30
N SER A 362 16.61 -18.26 -3.28
CA SER A 362 17.17 -17.10 -2.58
C SER A 362 17.51 -17.50 -1.13
N ARG A 363 16.57 -18.10 -0.39
CA ARG A 363 16.80 -18.57 1.00
C ARG A 363 17.91 -19.63 1.15
N ALA A 364 18.12 -20.45 0.13
CA ALA A 364 19.11 -21.53 0.18
C ALA A 364 20.56 -21.01 0.06
N GLU A 365 20.79 -19.93 -0.68
CA GLU A 365 22.11 -19.28 -0.79
C GLU A 365 22.60 -18.76 0.58
N GLY A 366 21.68 -18.44 1.49
CA GLY A 366 21.96 -18.00 2.87
C GLY A 366 22.15 -19.13 3.91
N GLY A 367 22.22 -20.40 3.50
CA GLY A 367 22.59 -21.52 4.40
C GLY A 367 21.45 -22.38 4.95
N GLY A 368 20.19 -22.17 4.54
CA GLY A 368 19.09 -22.99 5.08
C GLY A 368 17.85 -23.09 4.20
N ALA A 369 17.81 -23.98 3.19
CA ALA A 369 16.53 -24.36 2.54
C ALA A 369 16.55 -25.59 1.58
N THR A 370 17.33 -26.65 1.79
CA THR A 370 17.32 -27.78 0.81
C THR A 370 15.96 -28.48 0.68
N THR A 371 15.17 -28.58 1.76
CA THR A 371 13.86 -29.26 1.75
C THR A 371 12.77 -28.41 1.08
N ALA A 372 12.80 -27.09 1.26
CA ALA A 372 11.85 -26.17 0.64
C ALA A 372 12.08 -26.08 -0.88
N VAL A 373 13.34 -25.99 -1.32
CA VAL A 373 13.70 -26.03 -2.74
C VAL A 373 13.18 -27.33 -3.37
N ARG A 374 13.52 -28.50 -2.80
CA ARG A 374 13.01 -29.80 -3.29
C ARG A 374 11.48 -29.88 -3.38
N ARG A 375 10.77 -29.31 -2.40
CA ARG A 375 9.30 -29.27 -2.41
C ARG A 375 8.79 -28.44 -3.60
N TRP A 376 9.28 -27.21 -3.78
CA TRP A 376 8.79 -26.33 -4.83
C TRP A 376 9.22 -26.76 -6.22
N THR A 377 10.40 -27.36 -6.39
CA THR A 377 10.82 -28.02 -7.64
C THR A 377 9.81 -29.09 -8.06
N ARG A 378 9.36 -29.94 -7.13
CA ARG A 378 8.34 -30.97 -7.42
C ARG A 378 7.00 -30.36 -7.81
N GLU A 379 6.55 -29.32 -7.10
CA GLU A 379 5.29 -28.62 -7.39
C GLU A 379 5.31 -27.94 -8.76
N VAL A 380 6.43 -27.30 -9.14
CA VAL A 380 6.61 -26.71 -10.48
C VAL A 380 6.45 -27.78 -11.55
N ARG A 381 7.16 -28.90 -11.43
CA ARG A 381 7.07 -30.02 -12.39
C ARG A 381 5.66 -30.61 -12.47
N ALA A 382 4.98 -30.78 -11.34
CA ALA A 382 3.59 -31.25 -11.29
C ALA A 382 2.62 -30.29 -11.99
N HIS A 383 2.78 -28.98 -11.79
CA HIS A 383 1.96 -27.96 -12.43
C HIS A 383 2.26 -27.84 -13.93
N ARG A 384 3.53 -27.99 -14.35
CA ARG A 384 3.90 -28.06 -15.77
C ARG A 384 3.22 -29.25 -16.44
N ALA A 385 3.34 -30.46 -15.89
CA ALA A 385 2.68 -31.65 -16.44
C ALA A 385 1.15 -31.47 -16.56
N ARG A 386 0.52 -30.75 -15.61
CA ARG A 386 -0.90 -30.40 -15.70
C ARG A 386 -1.20 -29.39 -16.83
N LEU A 387 -0.33 -28.42 -17.04
CA LEU A 387 -0.45 -27.45 -18.12
C LEU A 387 -0.29 -28.14 -19.48
N THR A 388 0.68 -29.04 -19.63
CA THR A 388 0.91 -29.83 -20.85
C THR A 388 -0.30 -30.69 -21.21
N ARG A 389 -0.93 -31.35 -20.23
CA ARG A 389 -2.18 -32.13 -20.44
C ARG A 389 -3.36 -31.28 -20.93
N LEU A 390 -3.33 -29.96 -20.74
CA LEU A 390 -4.34 -29.03 -21.25
C LEU A 390 -4.00 -28.52 -22.66
N GLY A 391 -3.02 -29.12 -23.36
CA GLY A 391 -2.57 -28.68 -24.68
C GLY A 391 -1.72 -27.40 -24.66
N HIS A 392 -1.16 -27.06 -23.49
CA HIS A 392 -0.32 -25.88 -23.30
C HIS A 392 1.10 -26.29 -22.91
N ALA A 393 2.06 -26.22 -23.84
CA ALA A 393 3.46 -26.54 -23.54
C ALA A 393 4.11 -25.49 -22.61
N GLU A 394 3.73 -24.21 -22.77
CA GLU A 394 4.36 -23.10 -22.04
C GLU A 394 3.35 -22.01 -21.65
N ALA A 395 3.65 -21.33 -20.55
CA ALA A 395 2.94 -20.13 -20.11
C ALA A 395 3.47 -18.84 -20.79
N LEU A 396 3.38 -18.77 -22.12
CA LEU A 396 3.87 -17.64 -22.91
C LEU A 396 3.01 -16.38 -22.72
N ALA A 397 3.66 -15.22 -22.54
CA ALA A 397 3.02 -13.94 -22.77
C ALA A 397 3.08 -13.61 -24.29
N PRO A 398 1.99 -13.17 -24.94
CA PRO A 398 2.04 -12.74 -26.33
C PRO A 398 3.08 -11.61 -26.50
N GLU A 399 3.97 -11.73 -27.48
CA GLU A 399 4.78 -10.59 -27.91
C GLU A 399 3.83 -9.55 -28.54
N ARG A 400 3.60 -8.44 -27.84
CA ARG A 400 2.83 -7.34 -28.40
C ARG A 400 3.71 -6.63 -29.44
N ARG A 401 3.46 -6.86 -30.73
CA ARG A 401 3.70 -5.83 -31.76
C ARG A 401 2.79 -4.64 -31.43
N GLY A 402 3.38 -3.49 -31.14
CA GLY A 402 2.76 -2.14 -31.10
C GLY A 402 1.40 -2.02 -30.42
N GLY A 403 1.36 -1.51 -29.18
CA GLY A 403 0.09 -1.33 -28.49
C GLY A 403 0.09 -0.32 -27.36
N THR A 404 0.82 0.78 -27.52
CA THR A 404 0.74 1.97 -26.64
C THR A 404 -0.67 2.58 -26.69
N VAL A 405 -1.31 2.53 -27.86
CA VAL A 405 -2.59 3.18 -28.15
C VAL A 405 -3.75 2.61 -27.31
N ARG A 406 -3.89 1.28 -27.19
CA ARG A 406 -5.03 0.66 -26.49
C ARG A 406 -4.97 0.78 -24.95
N GLY A 407 -3.76 0.93 -24.39
CA GLY A 407 -3.55 1.19 -22.95
C GLY A 407 -3.78 2.65 -22.57
N VAL A 408 -3.43 3.57 -23.47
CA VAL A 408 -3.70 5.00 -23.30
C VAL A 408 -5.20 5.29 -23.43
N PHE A 409 -5.92 4.67 -24.37
CA PHE A 409 -7.38 4.85 -24.47
C PHE A 409 -8.16 4.27 -23.29
N THR A 410 -7.66 3.21 -22.62
CA THR A 410 -8.30 2.65 -21.42
C THR A 410 -7.96 3.43 -20.15
N ALA A 411 -6.76 3.98 -20.04
CA ALA A 411 -6.40 4.88 -18.95
C ALA A 411 -7.07 6.26 -19.10
N ALA A 412 -7.09 6.84 -20.31
CA ALA A 412 -7.79 8.09 -20.61
C ALA A 412 -9.32 7.93 -20.49
N GLY A 413 -9.87 6.76 -20.85
CA GLY A 413 -11.27 6.44 -20.60
C GLY A 413 -11.60 6.27 -19.12
N ALA A 414 -10.71 5.66 -18.33
CA ALA A 414 -10.88 5.55 -16.87
C ALA A 414 -10.71 6.90 -16.17
N VAL A 415 -9.76 7.73 -16.60
CA VAL A 415 -9.61 9.12 -16.13
C VAL A 415 -10.80 9.96 -16.55
N GLY A 416 -11.29 9.83 -17.80
CA GLY A 416 -12.48 10.54 -18.27
C GLY A 416 -13.75 10.11 -17.50
N MET A 417 -13.93 8.81 -17.25
CA MET A 417 -15.04 8.30 -16.44
C MET A 417 -14.91 8.73 -14.97
N PHE A 418 -13.69 8.71 -14.41
CA PHE A 418 -13.42 9.25 -13.08
C PHE A 418 -13.77 10.74 -13.03
N MET A 419 -13.29 11.55 -13.98
CA MET A 419 -13.61 12.97 -14.10
C MET A 419 -15.10 13.23 -14.29
N MET A 420 -15.84 12.37 -15.01
CA MET A 420 -17.29 12.46 -15.10
C MET A 420 -18.01 12.07 -13.81
N ILE A 421 -17.51 11.08 -13.07
CA ILE A 421 -18.03 10.72 -11.74
C ILE A 421 -17.75 11.85 -10.74
N VAL A 422 -16.55 12.43 -10.78
CA VAL A 422 -16.18 13.62 -10.00
C VAL A 422 -17.08 14.79 -10.36
N TRP A 423 -17.27 15.07 -11.66
CA TRP A 423 -18.16 16.13 -12.14
C TRP A 423 -19.60 15.91 -11.68
N ALA A 424 -20.15 14.71 -11.86
CA ALA A 424 -21.51 14.39 -11.45
C ALA A 424 -21.69 14.46 -9.94
N ALA A 425 -20.70 14.01 -9.16
CA ALA A 425 -20.72 14.09 -7.70
C ALA A 425 -20.66 15.54 -7.23
N ILE A 426 -19.78 16.38 -7.80
CA ILE A 426 -19.70 17.78 -7.39
C ILE A 426 -20.92 18.58 -7.88
N ALA A 427 -21.43 18.32 -9.08
CA ALA A 427 -22.65 18.96 -9.59
C ALA A 427 -23.89 18.60 -8.74
N ALA A 428 -23.96 17.39 -8.19
CA ALA A 428 -25.01 16.98 -7.26
C ALA A 428 -24.89 17.64 -5.88
N LEU A 429 -23.68 18.04 -5.47
CA LEU A 429 -23.43 18.76 -4.21
C LEU A 429 -23.60 20.28 -4.33
N GLY A 430 -23.48 20.83 -5.55
CA GLY A 430 -23.66 22.25 -5.85
C GLY A 430 -25.10 22.65 -6.21
N GLY A 431 -26.10 21.87 -5.79
CA GLY A 431 -27.51 22.21 -5.98
C GLY A 431 -27.96 23.37 -5.08
N GLY A 432 -27.62 24.59 -5.51
CA GLY A 432 -28.04 25.88 -4.97
C GLY A 432 -27.65 27.00 -5.91
#